data_AF-A0A916P6Y0-F1
#
_entry.id   AF-A0A916P6Y0-F1
#
_cell.length_a   1.000
_cell.length_b   1.000
_cell.length_c   1.000
_cell.angle_alpha   90.00
_cell.angle_beta   90.00
_cell.angle_gamma   90.00
#
_symmetry.space_group_name_H-M   'P 1'
#
loop_
_entity.id
_entity.type
_entity.pdbx_description
1 polymer ?
#
loop_
_entity_poly.entity_id
_entity_poly.type
_entity_poly.pdbx_seq_one_letter_code
_entity_poly.pdbx_strand_id
1 'polypeptide(L)'
;MRFFNPIAMRFAQKATREDIDDVLAAHAHAARLAVDAGFDAVEIHLGHNYLASAFLSPLLNRRDDEFGGSLQNRAKVARGLVMAVRRAVRQQVAVTAKLNMTDGIRGGITVDEALTTARWLQDDGGLDAIELTAGSSLVNPMYLFRGDAPVKEFAAAFKPPLRWGIRMTGHRFFREYPYRDAYLLREARLFRAELTIPLILLGGITNRTTMDLAMAEGFEFVAMARALLAEPDLVNRIAAEGSQVRSACTHCNQCMATIYRRTHCVVTGAP
;
A
#
# COMPACT_ATOMS: atom_id res chain seq x y z
N MET A 1 23.41 -4.06 -3.68
CA MET A 1 23.67 -2.81 -4.41
C MET A 1 23.71 -1.68 -3.39
N ARG A 2 24.76 -0.84 -3.37
CA ARG A 2 24.76 0.37 -2.53
C ARG A 2 23.81 1.38 -3.18
N PHE A 3 22.65 1.61 -2.59
CA PHE A 3 21.72 2.65 -3.00
C PHE A 3 21.85 3.84 -2.04
N PHE A 4 22.16 5.02 -2.55
CA PHE A 4 22.15 6.23 -1.71
C PHE A 4 20.71 6.69 -1.53
N ASN A 5 20.22 6.74 -0.29
CA ASN A 5 18.93 7.31 0.04
C ASN A 5 19.11 8.82 0.30
N PRO A 6 18.67 9.70 -0.62
CA PRO A 6 18.85 11.14 -0.47
C PRO A 6 17.99 11.76 0.64
N ILE A 7 16.89 11.09 1.04
CA ILE A 7 16.03 11.56 2.13
C ILE A 7 16.71 11.33 3.48
N ALA A 8 17.32 10.15 3.66
CA ALA A 8 18.01 9.78 4.90
C ALA A 8 19.49 10.21 4.94
N MET A 9 20.03 10.72 3.83
CA MET A 9 21.45 11.06 3.66
C MET A 9 22.39 9.89 4.02
N ARG A 10 21.98 8.65 3.71
CA ARG A 10 22.73 7.42 4.04
C ARG A 10 22.64 6.39 2.91
N PHE A 11 23.66 5.55 2.81
CA PHE A 11 23.61 4.38 1.93
C PHE A 11 22.77 3.27 2.56
N ALA A 12 21.82 2.75 1.80
CA ALA A 12 21.15 1.51 2.12
C ALA A 12 22.18 0.37 2.16
N GLN A 13 22.07 -0.47 3.19
CA GLN A 13 22.93 -1.62 3.40
C GLN A 13 22.22 -2.89 2.92
N LYS A 14 23.00 -3.90 2.53
CA LYS A 14 22.45 -5.24 2.22
C LYS A 14 22.11 -5.90 3.56
N ALA A 15 20.83 -6.12 3.84
CA ALA A 15 20.39 -6.83 5.04
C ALA A 15 21.00 -8.23 5.10
N THR A 16 21.58 -8.60 6.23
CA THR A 16 22.07 -9.94 6.53
C THR A 16 20.90 -10.87 6.86
N ARG A 17 21.19 -12.15 7.08
CA ARG A 17 20.22 -13.11 7.63
C ARG A 17 19.71 -12.63 9.00
N GLU A 18 20.63 -12.25 9.88
CA GLU A 18 20.34 -11.75 11.22
C GLU A 18 19.44 -10.51 11.19
N ASP A 19 19.74 -9.53 10.32
CA ASP A 19 18.89 -8.34 10.14
C ASP A 19 17.46 -8.71 9.73
N ILE A 20 17.29 -9.75 8.89
CA ILE A 20 15.98 -10.20 8.45
C ILE A 20 15.24 -10.90 9.59
N ASP A 21 15.93 -11.74 10.35
CA ASP A 21 15.35 -12.43 11.50
C ASP A 21 14.94 -11.43 12.60
N ASP A 22 15.75 -10.40 12.85
CA ASP A 22 15.45 -9.29 13.75
C ASP A 22 14.22 -8.50 13.31
N VAL A 23 14.11 -8.21 12.00
CA VAL A 23 12.93 -7.56 11.43
C VAL A 23 11.67 -8.41 11.66
N LEU A 24 11.74 -9.73 11.45
CA LEU A 24 10.61 -10.63 11.69
C LEU A 24 10.20 -10.61 13.17
N ALA A 25 11.18 -10.69 14.08
CA ALA A 25 10.94 -10.59 15.52
C ALA A 25 10.34 -9.23 15.92
N ALA A 26 10.81 -8.14 15.32
CA ALA A 26 10.31 -6.79 15.57
C ALA A 26 8.84 -6.62 15.12
N HIS A 27 8.46 -7.19 13.96
CA HIS A 27 7.06 -7.17 13.52
C HIS A 27 6.15 -8.00 14.44
N ALA A 28 6.62 -9.19 14.86
CA ALA A 28 5.91 -10.00 15.85
C ALA A 28 5.73 -9.28 17.19
N HIS A 29 6.77 -8.58 17.66
CA HIS A 29 6.69 -7.76 18.87
C HIS A 29 5.73 -6.57 18.71
N ALA A 30 5.81 -5.83 17.59
CA ALA A 30 4.91 -4.72 17.31
C ALA A 30 3.43 -5.17 17.25
N ALA A 31 3.17 -6.35 16.67
CA ALA A 31 1.82 -6.91 16.65
C ALA A 31 1.31 -7.24 18.05
N ARG A 32 2.15 -7.79 18.94
CA ARG A 32 1.77 -7.99 20.36
C ARG A 32 1.46 -6.68 21.06
N LEU A 33 2.26 -5.64 20.85
CA LEU A 33 1.97 -4.31 21.41
C LEU A 33 0.62 -3.76 20.93
N ALA A 34 0.25 -4.02 19.67
CA ALA A 34 -1.07 -3.65 19.17
C ALA A 34 -2.19 -4.43 19.87
N VAL A 35 -2.02 -5.74 20.09
CA VAL A 35 -2.97 -6.55 20.88
C VAL A 35 -3.09 -6.00 22.31
N ASP A 36 -1.96 -5.75 22.97
CA ASP A 36 -1.92 -5.25 24.36
C ASP A 36 -2.56 -3.84 24.47
N ALA A 37 -2.50 -3.04 23.40
CA ALA A 37 -3.15 -1.74 23.30
C ALA A 37 -4.65 -1.81 22.95
N GLY A 38 -5.21 -3.00 22.71
CA GLY A 38 -6.63 -3.22 22.44
C GLY A 38 -7.04 -3.02 20.98
N PHE A 39 -6.12 -3.12 20.01
CA PHE A 39 -6.50 -3.16 18.60
C PHE A 39 -7.16 -4.50 18.24
N ASP A 40 -8.24 -4.48 17.45
CA ASP A 40 -8.94 -5.69 16.99
C ASP A 40 -8.29 -6.34 15.76
N ALA A 41 -7.42 -5.61 15.06
CA ALA A 41 -6.77 -6.05 13.84
C ALA A 41 -5.39 -5.43 13.66
N VAL A 42 -4.51 -6.17 12.98
CA VAL A 42 -3.20 -5.68 12.52
C VAL A 42 -3.07 -5.93 11.03
N GLU A 43 -2.49 -4.95 10.30
CA GLU A 43 -2.23 -5.08 8.87
C GLU A 43 -0.71 -5.09 8.60
N ILE A 44 -0.26 -6.11 7.87
CA ILE A 44 1.13 -6.27 7.46
C ILE A 44 1.33 -5.62 6.09
N HIS A 45 2.24 -4.66 6.02
CA HIS A 45 2.47 -3.91 4.79
C HIS A 45 3.45 -4.62 3.84
N LEU A 46 2.94 -5.22 2.78
CA LEU A 46 3.70 -5.95 1.75
C LEU A 46 3.77 -5.20 0.41
N GLY A 47 3.48 -3.89 0.41
CA GLY A 47 3.34 -3.05 -0.78
C GLY A 47 4.34 -1.91 -0.91
N HIS A 48 4.20 -1.18 -2.01
CA HIS A 48 4.79 0.13 -2.32
C HIS A 48 6.31 0.27 -2.19
N ASN A 49 7.05 -0.82 -2.35
CA ASN A 49 8.51 -0.89 -2.18
C ASN A 49 9.03 -0.53 -0.79
N TYR A 50 8.19 -0.68 0.25
CA TYR A 50 8.68 -0.85 1.62
C TYR A 50 9.37 -2.22 1.76
N LEU A 51 9.90 -2.52 2.95
CA LEU A 51 10.85 -3.61 3.17
C LEU A 51 10.48 -4.94 2.49
N ALA A 52 9.32 -5.53 2.82
CA ALA A 52 8.90 -6.80 2.22
C ALA A 52 8.68 -6.71 0.71
N SER A 53 8.04 -5.62 0.24
CA SER A 53 7.85 -5.34 -1.19
C SER A 53 9.18 -5.16 -1.92
N ALA A 54 10.21 -4.61 -1.27
CA ALA A 54 11.54 -4.46 -1.85
C ALA A 54 12.22 -5.82 -2.08
N PHE A 55 12.02 -6.80 -1.19
CA PHE A 55 12.45 -8.19 -1.44
C PHE A 55 11.66 -8.82 -2.59
N LEU A 56 10.35 -8.56 -2.66
CA LEU A 56 9.46 -9.03 -3.71
C LEU A 56 9.65 -8.34 -5.08
N SER A 57 10.43 -7.27 -5.19
CA SER A 57 10.62 -6.55 -6.46
C SER A 57 11.94 -6.95 -7.11
N PRO A 58 11.96 -7.51 -8.34
CA PRO A 58 13.21 -7.86 -9.02
C PRO A 58 14.05 -6.62 -9.38
N LEU A 59 13.43 -5.44 -9.44
CA LEU A 59 14.12 -4.17 -9.66
C LEU A 59 15.05 -3.83 -8.49
N LEU A 60 14.58 -4.07 -7.26
CA LEU A 60 15.23 -3.67 -6.01
C LEU A 60 16.04 -4.81 -5.39
N ASN A 61 15.51 -6.04 -5.44
CA ASN A 61 16.18 -7.22 -4.91
C ASN A 61 17.03 -7.91 -5.98
N ARG A 62 18.32 -7.53 -6.00
CA ARG A 62 19.35 -8.14 -6.83
C ARG A 62 20.26 -9.09 -6.05
N ARG A 63 19.72 -9.71 -4.99
CA ARG A 63 20.48 -10.69 -4.21
C ARG A 63 20.64 -11.99 -5.00
N ASP A 64 21.74 -12.67 -4.72
CA ASP A 64 22.17 -13.97 -5.25
C ASP A 64 22.11 -15.07 -4.19
N ASP A 65 21.70 -14.72 -2.97
CA ASP A 65 21.45 -15.66 -1.88
C ASP A 65 20.00 -16.15 -1.86
N GLU A 66 19.66 -16.92 -0.83
CA GLU A 66 18.38 -17.58 -0.71
C GLU A 66 17.17 -16.65 -0.51
N PHE A 67 17.37 -15.33 -0.47
CA PHE A 67 16.33 -14.31 -0.44
C PHE A 67 16.20 -13.53 -1.76
N GLY A 68 16.96 -13.90 -2.80
CA GLY A 68 16.95 -13.26 -4.11
C GLY A 68 16.85 -14.23 -5.28
N GLY A 69 16.86 -13.68 -6.49
CA GLY A 69 16.69 -14.45 -7.72
C GLY A 69 15.24 -14.89 -7.94
N SER A 70 14.95 -16.17 -7.71
CA SER A 70 13.62 -16.74 -7.96
C SER A 70 12.53 -16.08 -7.11
N LEU A 71 11.29 -16.08 -7.61
CA LEU A 71 10.15 -15.55 -6.85
C LEU A 71 10.00 -16.25 -5.50
N GLN A 72 10.24 -17.57 -5.45
CA GLN A 72 10.18 -18.38 -4.23
C GLN A 72 11.14 -17.83 -3.15
N ASN A 73 12.37 -17.51 -3.52
CA ASN A 73 13.36 -16.93 -2.61
C ASN A 73 12.97 -15.51 -2.19
N ARG A 74 12.55 -14.67 -3.16
CA ARG A 74 12.14 -13.29 -2.93
C ARG A 74 10.92 -13.18 -2.02
N ALA A 75 10.01 -14.15 -2.06
CA ALA A 75 8.80 -14.20 -1.24
C ALA A 75 9.04 -14.65 0.21
N LYS A 76 10.20 -15.23 0.55
CA LYS A 76 10.48 -15.74 1.90
C LYS A 76 10.30 -14.69 3.00
N VAL A 77 10.73 -13.44 2.75
CA VAL A 77 10.61 -12.37 3.75
C VAL A 77 9.16 -11.98 3.98
N ALA A 78 8.38 -11.82 2.91
CA ALA A 78 6.96 -11.48 3.01
C ALA A 78 6.16 -12.58 3.74
N ARG A 79 6.34 -13.84 3.34
CA ARG A 79 5.70 -15.01 3.98
C ARG A 79 6.16 -15.17 5.43
N GLY A 80 7.46 -15.01 5.68
CA GLY A 80 8.04 -15.08 7.02
C GLY A 80 7.48 -14.04 7.97
N LEU A 81 7.30 -12.79 7.52
CA LEU A 81 6.67 -11.73 8.30
C LEU A 81 5.23 -12.08 8.69
N VAL A 82 4.44 -12.55 7.73
CA VAL A 82 3.05 -12.98 7.97
C VAL A 82 2.98 -14.08 9.02
N MET A 83 3.82 -15.12 8.88
CA MET A 83 3.83 -16.22 9.83
C MET A 83 4.38 -15.82 11.20
N ALA A 84 5.36 -14.93 11.27
CA ALA A 84 5.89 -14.41 12.53
C ALA A 84 4.80 -13.64 13.30
N VAL A 85 4.07 -12.75 12.63
CA VAL A 85 2.96 -12.00 13.24
C VAL A 85 1.83 -12.93 13.66
N ARG A 86 1.36 -13.83 12.77
CA ARG A 86 0.30 -14.79 13.11
C ARG A 86 0.65 -15.63 14.34
N ARG A 87 1.88 -16.15 14.43
CA ARG A 87 2.32 -16.94 15.61
C ARG A 87 2.33 -16.11 16.89
N ALA A 88 2.69 -14.82 16.80
CA ALA A 88 2.79 -13.94 17.95
C ALA A 88 1.41 -13.55 18.51
N VAL A 89 0.43 -13.28 17.65
CA VAL A 89 -0.91 -12.84 18.08
C VAL A 89 -1.92 -14.00 18.20
N ARG A 90 -1.62 -15.16 17.59
CA ARG A 90 -2.50 -16.33 17.51
C ARG A 90 -3.85 -15.98 16.86
N GLN A 91 -4.94 -16.10 17.61
CA GLN A 91 -6.31 -15.84 17.18
C GLN A 91 -6.94 -14.68 17.97
N GLN A 92 -6.12 -13.82 18.60
CA GLN A 92 -6.63 -12.71 19.43
C GLN A 92 -7.18 -11.55 18.59
N VAL A 93 -6.61 -11.33 17.41
CA VAL A 93 -6.94 -10.23 16.51
C VAL A 93 -6.92 -10.72 15.07
N ALA A 94 -7.60 -9.99 14.18
CA ALA A 94 -7.49 -10.24 12.74
C ALA A 94 -6.10 -9.84 12.23
N VAL A 95 -5.53 -10.65 11.34
CA VAL A 95 -4.26 -10.38 10.65
C VAL A 95 -4.52 -10.24 9.17
N THR A 96 -4.36 -9.02 8.64
CA THR A 96 -4.49 -8.75 7.20
C THR A 96 -3.14 -8.42 6.60
N ALA A 97 -3.04 -8.43 5.26
CA ALA A 97 -1.87 -7.91 4.58
C ALA A 97 -2.25 -7.02 3.39
N LYS A 98 -1.54 -5.90 3.24
CA LYS A 98 -1.66 -5.04 2.06
C LYS A 98 -0.61 -5.41 1.02
N LEU A 99 -1.02 -6.01 -0.09
CA LEU A 99 -0.13 -6.56 -1.11
C LEU A 99 -0.22 -5.77 -2.42
N ASN A 100 0.95 -5.41 -2.97
CA ASN A 100 1.03 -4.88 -4.33
C ASN A 100 0.62 -5.96 -5.34
N MET A 101 -0.39 -5.70 -6.15
CA MET A 101 -0.69 -6.47 -7.36
C MET A 101 0.34 -6.20 -8.47
N THR A 102 0.94 -5.02 -8.49
CA THR A 102 2.05 -4.68 -9.37
C THR A 102 2.77 -3.45 -8.84
N ASP A 103 4.08 -3.34 -9.09
CA ASP A 103 4.81 -2.10 -8.82
C ASP A 103 4.48 -0.98 -9.83
N GLY A 104 3.82 -1.28 -10.95
CA GLY A 104 3.46 -0.29 -11.97
C GLY A 104 4.67 0.29 -12.72
N ILE A 105 5.81 -0.41 -12.69
CA ILE A 105 7.08 0.01 -13.28
C ILE A 105 7.79 -1.16 -13.97
N ARG A 106 8.57 -0.85 -15.00
CA ARG A 106 9.36 -1.86 -15.72
C ARG A 106 10.40 -2.49 -14.77
N GLY A 107 10.43 -3.82 -14.74
CA GLY A 107 11.36 -4.60 -13.92
C GLY A 107 10.94 -4.74 -12.46
N GLY A 108 9.83 -4.12 -12.03
CA GLY A 108 9.22 -4.38 -10.73
C GLY A 108 8.42 -5.68 -10.72
N ILE A 109 7.73 -5.97 -9.60
CA ILE A 109 6.87 -7.15 -9.51
C ILE A 109 5.72 -7.06 -10.53
N THR A 110 5.49 -8.16 -11.24
CA THR A 110 4.38 -8.30 -12.19
C THR A 110 3.11 -8.78 -11.50
N VAL A 111 1.98 -8.65 -12.20
CA VAL A 111 0.69 -9.18 -11.73
C VAL A 111 0.75 -10.68 -11.48
N ASP A 112 1.38 -11.45 -12.38
CA ASP A 112 1.47 -12.92 -12.25
C ASP A 112 2.33 -13.34 -11.05
N GLU A 113 3.44 -12.65 -10.81
CA GLU A 113 4.31 -12.91 -9.65
C GLU A 113 3.62 -12.52 -8.33
N ALA A 114 2.93 -11.39 -8.32
CA ALA A 114 2.15 -10.94 -7.17
C ALA A 114 0.99 -11.90 -6.85
N LEU A 115 0.29 -12.38 -7.88
CA LEU A 115 -0.79 -13.37 -7.75
C LEU A 115 -0.28 -14.70 -7.21
N THR A 116 0.86 -15.17 -7.72
CA THR A 116 1.53 -16.37 -7.20
C THR A 116 1.90 -16.18 -5.72
N THR A 117 2.41 -15.01 -5.36
CA THR A 117 2.72 -14.66 -3.96
C THR A 117 1.47 -14.67 -3.10
N ALA A 118 0.35 -14.12 -3.59
CA ALA A 118 -0.92 -14.10 -2.87
C ALA A 118 -1.48 -15.52 -2.64
N ARG A 119 -1.36 -16.43 -3.62
CA ARG A 119 -1.72 -17.85 -3.45
C ARG A 119 -0.91 -18.50 -2.33
N TRP A 120 0.42 -18.30 -2.32
CA TRP A 120 1.25 -18.83 -1.24
C TRP A 120 0.89 -18.25 0.13
N LEU A 121 0.57 -16.96 0.21
CA LEU A 121 0.13 -16.33 1.46
C LEU A 121 -1.20 -16.88 1.96
N GLN A 122 -2.13 -17.19 1.05
CA GLN A 122 -3.38 -17.89 1.37
C GLN A 122 -3.09 -19.31 1.86
N ASP A 123 -2.27 -20.08 1.14
CA ASP A 123 -1.94 -21.47 1.46
C ASP A 123 -1.20 -21.60 2.81
N ASP A 124 -0.41 -20.58 3.17
CA ASP A 124 0.26 -20.51 4.47
C ASP A 124 -0.70 -20.38 5.66
N GLY A 125 -1.94 -19.93 5.42
CA GLY A 125 -2.98 -19.80 6.46
C GLY A 125 -2.68 -18.72 7.51
N GLY A 126 -1.80 -17.77 7.21
CA GLY A 126 -1.38 -16.73 8.15
C GLY A 126 -2.30 -15.51 8.22
N LEU A 127 -3.17 -15.32 7.22
CA LEU A 127 -3.97 -14.11 7.01
C LEU A 127 -5.47 -14.41 7.06
N ASP A 128 -6.24 -13.42 7.53
CA ASP A 128 -7.71 -13.42 7.50
C ASP A 128 -8.25 -12.66 6.28
N ALA A 129 -7.50 -11.70 5.74
CA ALA A 129 -7.83 -11.01 4.50
C ALA A 129 -6.59 -10.43 3.80
N ILE A 130 -6.68 -10.18 2.49
CA ILE A 130 -5.66 -9.47 1.71
C ILE A 130 -6.25 -8.20 1.11
N GLU A 131 -5.66 -7.05 1.44
CA GLU A 131 -5.93 -5.79 0.75
C GLU A 131 -5.05 -5.64 -0.49
N LEU A 132 -5.69 -5.42 -1.63
CA LEU A 132 -5.03 -5.32 -2.92
C LEU A 132 -4.72 -3.86 -3.26
N THR A 133 -3.43 -3.55 -3.41
CA THR A 133 -2.94 -2.23 -3.80
C THR A 133 -2.01 -2.31 -5.02
N ALA A 134 -1.45 -1.20 -5.48
CA ALA A 134 -0.45 -1.20 -6.55
C ALA A 134 0.45 0.06 -6.50
N GLY A 135 1.54 0.00 -7.26
CA GLY A 135 2.44 1.13 -7.47
C GLY A 135 3.65 1.14 -6.56
N SER A 136 4.38 2.25 -6.58
CA SER A 136 5.64 2.42 -5.88
C SER A 136 5.71 3.79 -5.20
N SER A 137 5.87 3.84 -3.89
CA SER A 137 6.15 5.11 -3.20
C SER A 137 7.54 5.65 -3.52
N LEU A 138 8.46 4.79 -3.97
CA LEU A 138 9.85 5.15 -4.23
C LEU A 138 10.06 5.79 -5.60
N VAL A 139 9.42 5.24 -6.65
CA VAL A 139 9.72 5.64 -8.03
C VAL A 139 8.53 6.14 -8.83
N ASN A 140 7.29 5.82 -8.41
CA ASN A 140 6.10 6.21 -9.15
C ASN A 140 4.87 6.33 -8.22
N PRO A 141 4.88 7.31 -7.30
CA PRO A 141 3.86 7.40 -6.26
C PRO A 141 2.47 7.63 -6.84
N MET A 142 2.37 8.33 -7.98
CA MET A 142 1.09 8.66 -8.60
C MET A 142 0.34 7.45 -9.18
N TYR A 143 1.02 6.31 -9.39
CA TYR A 143 0.34 5.09 -9.81
C TYR A 143 -0.65 4.58 -8.75
N LEU A 144 -0.31 4.77 -7.46
CA LEU A 144 -1.16 4.42 -6.32
C LEU A 144 -2.36 5.38 -6.21
N PHE A 145 -2.12 6.68 -6.38
CA PHE A 145 -3.14 7.70 -6.10
C PHE A 145 -4.09 7.96 -7.27
N ARG A 146 -3.56 8.03 -8.50
CA ARG A 146 -4.22 8.55 -9.72
C ARG A 146 -4.87 9.93 -9.53
N GLY A 147 -5.13 10.62 -10.63
CA GLY A 147 -5.55 12.02 -10.67
C GLY A 147 -4.37 12.98 -10.77
N ASP A 148 -4.59 14.21 -10.31
CA ASP A 148 -3.68 15.33 -10.49
C ASP A 148 -2.37 15.11 -9.72
N ALA A 149 -1.26 15.53 -10.32
CA ALA A 149 0.06 15.48 -9.71
C ALA A 149 0.33 16.76 -8.89
N PRO A 150 0.45 16.70 -7.54
CA PRO A 150 0.60 17.87 -6.68
C PRO A 150 2.05 18.37 -6.63
N VAL A 151 2.68 18.60 -7.79
CA VAL A 151 4.12 18.92 -7.89
C VAL A 151 4.47 20.22 -7.15
N LYS A 152 3.60 21.24 -7.24
CA LYS A 152 3.83 22.55 -6.61
C LYS A 152 3.77 22.45 -5.09
N GLU A 153 2.77 21.73 -4.59
CA GLU A 153 2.51 21.51 -3.17
C GLU A 153 3.60 20.64 -2.56
N PHE A 154 3.99 19.56 -3.25
CA PHE A 154 5.09 18.71 -2.81
C PHE A 154 6.42 19.48 -2.76
N ALA A 155 6.73 20.28 -3.78
CA ALA A 155 7.94 21.10 -3.78
C ALA A 155 7.97 22.11 -2.61
N ALA A 156 6.81 22.59 -2.15
CA ALA A 156 6.71 23.51 -1.02
C ALA A 156 7.10 22.89 0.33
N ALA A 157 7.17 21.56 0.42
CA ALA A 157 7.67 20.86 1.60
C ALA A 157 9.20 20.95 1.77
N PHE A 158 9.95 21.35 0.72
CA PHE A 158 11.41 21.38 0.72
C PHE A 158 11.98 22.81 0.69
N LYS A 159 13.20 22.99 1.21
CA LYS A 159 13.93 24.27 1.16
C LYS A 159 14.67 24.43 -0.18
N PRO A 160 14.98 25.67 -0.63
CA PRO A 160 15.92 25.90 -1.72
C PRO A 160 17.32 25.31 -1.41
N PRO A 161 18.07 24.79 -2.40
CA PRO A 161 17.76 24.77 -3.83
C PRO A 161 16.87 23.59 -4.30
N LEU A 162 16.64 22.59 -3.43
CA LEU A 162 15.89 21.38 -3.78
C LEU A 162 14.46 21.67 -4.26
N ARG A 163 13.79 22.66 -3.63
CA ARG A 163 12.48 23.16 -4.08
C ARG A 163 12.44 23.54 -5.55
N TRP A 164 13.45 24.26 -6.04
CA TRP A 164 13.50 24.70 -7.45
C TRP A 164 13.74 23.51 -8.38
N GLY A 165 14.61 22.59 -7.99
CA GLY A 165 14.83 21.34 -8.72
C GLY A 165 13.55 20.53 -8.91
N ILE A 166 12.78 20.31 -7.82
CA ILE A 166 11.52 19.57 -7.87
C ILE A 166 10.48 20.27 -8.74
N ARG A 167 10.37 21.61 -8.70
CA ARG A 167 9.42 22.33 -9.57
C ARG A 167 9.74 22.17 -11.06
N MET A 168 11.02 22.05 -11.42
CA MET A 168 11.44 21.90 -12.82
C MET A 168 11.31 20.46 -13.32
N THR A 169 11.64 19.46 -12.49
CA THR A 169 11.72 18.05 -12.93
C THR A 169 10.63 17.15 -12.35
N GLY A 170 9.80 17.68 -11.45
CA GLY A 170 8.82 16.93 -10.67
C GLY A 170 7.76 16.23 -11.53
N HIS A 171 7.36 16.79 -12.66
CA HIS A 171 6.40 16.15 -13.59
C HIS A 171 6.92 14.82 -14.18
N ARG A 172 8.25 14.60 -14.18
CA ARG A 172 8.83 13.32 -14.62
C ARG A 172 8.69 12.22 -13.56
N PHE A 173 8.63 12.62 -12.28
CA PHE A 173 8.48 11.74 -11.12
C PHE A 173 7.01 11.57 -10.72
N PHE A 174 6.26 12.66 -10.66
CA PHE A 174 4.81 12.69 -10.50
C PHE A 174 4.12 12.68 -11.86
N ARG A 175 4.04 11.48 -12.45
CA ARG A 175 3.26 11.28 -13.67
C ARG A 175 1.78 11.41 -13.36
N GLU A 176 1.02 12.02 -14.25
CA GLU A 176 -0.43 12.05 -14.13
C GLU A 176 -1.02 10.74 -14.69
N TYR A 177 -1.93 10.16 -13.92
CA TYR A 177 -2.69 8.98 -14.32
C TYR A 177 -4.16 9.37 -14.24
N PRO A 178 -4.94 9.29 -15.33
CA PRO A 178 -6.35 9.66 -15.29
C PRO A 178 -7.09 8.96 -14.15
N TYR A 179 -7.79 9.75 -13.34
CA TYR A 179 -8.64 9.22 -12.28
C TYR A 179 -9.91 8.62 -12.89
N ARG A 180 -10.34 7.50 -12.32
CA ARG A 180 -11.66 6.92 -12.48
C ARG A 180 -11.98 6.16 -11.21
N ASP A 181 -13.24 6.04 -10.87
CA ASP A 181 -13.67 5.22 -9.74
C ASP A 181 -13.24 3.75 -9.89
N ALA A 182 -12.95 3.10 -8.77
CA ALA A 182 -12.50 1.70 -8.71
C ALA A 182 -11.34 1.38 -9.68
N TYR A 183 -10.34 2.27 -9.80
CA TYR A 183 -9.30 2.18 -10.83
C TYR A 183 -8.38 0.95 -10.74
N LEU A 184 -8.34 0.25 -9.60
CA LEU A 184 -7.61 -1.00 -9.41
C LEU A 184 -8.49 -2.26 -9.58
N LEU A 185 -9.81 -2.11 -9.80
CA LEU A 185 -10.74 -3.24 -9.91
C LEU A 185 -10.36 -4.21 -11.02
N ARG A 186 -9.84 -3.70 -12.15
CA ARG A 186 -9.46 -4.53 -13.29
C ARG A 186 -8.41 -5.56 -12.89
N GLU A 187 -7.34 -5.12 -12.23
CA GLU A 187 -6.27 -6.00 -11.76
C GLU A 187 -6.76 -6.87 -10.58
N ALA A 188 -7.56 -6.29 -9.67
CA ALA A 188 -8.08 -7.01 -8.50
C ALA A 188 -8.98 -8.20 -8.88
N ARG A 189 -9.72 -8.12 -9.99
CA ARG A 189 -10.52 -9.25 -10.52
C ARG A 189 -9.67 -10.49 -10.80
N LEU A 190 -8.41 -10.33 -11.23
CA LEU A 190 -7.51 -11.46 -11.48
C LEU A 190 -7.16 -12.20 -10.18
N PHE A 191 -7.05 -11.47 -9.07
CA PHE A 191 -6.81 -12.05 -7.74
C PHE A 191 -8.07 -12.68 -7.20
N ARG A 192 -9.22 -12.00 -7.32
CA ARG A 192 -10.50 -12.54 -6.87
C ARG A 192 -10.87 -13.85 -7.55
N ALA A 193 -10.53 -14.00 -8.84
CA ALA A 193 -10.80 -15.22 -9.60
C ALA A 193 -10.03 -16.46 -9.09
N GLU A 194 -8.93 -16.28 -8.37
CA GLU A 194 -7.99 -17.36 -8.03
C GLU A 194 -7.83 -17.57 -6.51
N LEU A 195 -8.26 -16.59 -5.71
CA LEU A 195 -8.16 -16.63 -4.26
C LEU A 195 -9.55 -16.87 -3.66
N THR A 196 -9.58 -17.54 -2.51
CA THR A 196 -10.79 -17.77 -1.70
C THR A 196 -10.73 -17.04 -0.36
N ILE A 197 -9.54 -16.61 0.07
CA ILE A 197 -9.39 -15.73 1.23
C ILE A 197 -10.18 -14.43 1.00
N PRO A 198 -10.77 -13.81 2.04
CA PRO A 198 -11.39 -12.51 1.91
C PRO A 198 -10.46 -11.46 1.31
N LEU A 199 -10.99 -10.67 0.38
CA LEU A 199 -10.23 -9.62 -0.32
C LEU A 199 -10.83 -8.25 -0.05
N ILE A 200 -9.93 -7.27 0.13
CA ILE A 200 -10.28 -5.87 0.33
C ILE A 200 -9.91 -5.09 -0.94
N LEU A 201 -10.92 -4.51 -1.60
CA LEU A 201 -10.71 -3.69 -2.79
C LEU A 201 -10.33 -2.26 -2.40
N LEU A 202 -9.17 -1.80 -2.86
CA LEU A 202 -8.73 -0.40 -2.79
C LEU A 202 -8.79 0.26 -4.18
N GLY A 203 -8.78 1.59 -4.20
CA GLY A 203 -8.40 2.38 -5.38
C GLY A 203 -9.56 3.12 -6.00
N GLY A 204 -9.88 4.30 -5.45
CA GLY A 204 -10.99 5.13 -5.93
C GLY A 204 -12.35 4.64 -5.43
N ILE A 205 -12.40 4.13 -4.20
CA ILE A 205 -13.64 3.86 -3.48
C ILE A 205 -13.98 5.10 -2.64
N THR A 206 -14.95 5.88 -3.10
CA THR A 206 -15.33 7.16 -2.47
C THR A 206 -16.82 7.33 -2.29
N ASN A 207 -17.64 6.52 -2.96
CA ASN A 207 -19.09 6.64 -2.96
C ASN A 207 -19.76 5.27 -2.83
N ARG A 208 -21.04 5.26 -2.42
CA ARG A 208 -21.84 4.03 -2.29
C ARG A 208 -21.83 3.17 -3.55
N THR A 209 -21.96 3.78 -4.73
CA THR A 209 -21.94 3.07 -6.02
C THR A 209 -20.65 2.26 -6.23
N THR A 210 -19.49 2.79 -5.81
CA THR A 210 -18.22 2.06 -5.92
C THR A 210 -18.09 0.94 -4.88
N MET A 211 -18.71 1.10 -3.71
CA MET A 211 -18.80 0.05 -2.70
C MET A 211 -19.67 -1.10 -3.20
N ASP A 212 -20.88 -0.79 -3.68
CA ASP A 212 -21.83 -1.79 -4.20
C ASP A 212 -21.23 -2.54 -5.39
N LEU A 213 -20.51 -1.86 -6.28
CA LEU A 213 -19.76 -2.49 -7.38
C LEU A 213 -18.73 -3.49 -6.83
N ALA A 214 -17.95 -3.12 -5.81
CA ALA A 214 -16.97 -4.03 -5.23
C ALA A 214 -17.62 -5.29 -4.65
N MET A 215 -18.72 -5.13 -3.89
CA MET A 215 -19.45 -6.25 -3.30
C MET A 215 -20.05 -7.16 -4.38
N ALA A 216 -20.61 -6.59 -5.45
CA ALA A 216 -21.15 -7.34 -6.59
C ALA A 216 -20.08 -8.13 -7.35
N GLU A 217 -18.82 -7.69 -7.29
CA GLU A 217 -17.66 -8.37 -7.89
C GLU A 217 -17.03 -9.42 -6.96
N GLY A 218 -17.62 -9.65 -5.78
CA GLY A 218 -17.20 -10.70 -4.84
C GLY A 218 -16.08 -10.28 -3.88
N PHE A 219 -15.84 -8.98 -3.68
CA PHE A 219 -14.95 -8.50 -2.62
C PHE A 219 -15.74 -8.38 -1.31
N GLU A 220 -15.18 -8.89 -0.21
CA GLU A 220 -15.83 -8.85 1.11
C GLU A 220 -15.72 -7.48 1.77
N PHE A 221 -14.68 -6.71 1.42
CA PHE A 221 -14.43 -5.40 1.99
C PHE A 221 -13.95 -4.40 0.94
N VAL A 222 -14.03 -3.11 1.30
CA VAL A 222 -13.42 -2.02 0.55
C VAL A 222 -12.58 -1.15 1.47
N ALA A 223 -11.47 -0.62 0.94
CA ALA A 223 -10.61 0.30 1.65
C ALA A 223 -10.79 1.74 1.14
N MET A 224 -10.93 2.68 2.08
CA MET A 224 -11.07 4.11 1.81
C MET A 224 -10.02 4.89 2.61
N ALA A 225 -9.48 5.96 2.03
CA ALA A 225 -8.50 6.82 2.70
C ALA A 225 -8.79 8.30 2.48
N ARG A 226 -8.50 8.83 1.28
CA ARG A 226 -8.63 10.26 0.97
C ARG A 226 -10.04 10.83 1.16
N ALA A 227 -11.07 10.01 0.90
CA ALA A 227 -12.46 10.42 1.12
C ALA A 227 -12.79 10.57 2.62
N LEU A 228 -12.28 9.66 3.47
CA LEU A 228 -12.45 9.75 4.92
C LEU A 228 -11.62 10.87 5.54
N LEU A 229 -10.47 11.19 4.94
CA LEU A 229 -9.71 12.39 5.32
C LEU A 229 -10.50 13.67 5.00
N ALA A 230 -11.22 13.71 3.89
CA ALA A 230 -12.04 14.86 3.53
C ALA A 230 -13.29 14.96 4.42
N GLU A 231 -13.90 13.83 4.73
CA GLU A 231 -15.19 13.69 5.43
C GLU A 231 -15.15 12.47 6.38
N PRO A 232 -14.76 12.66 7.66
CA PRO A 232 -14.65 11.56 8.62
C PRO A 232 -15.96 10.81 8.90
N ASP A 233 -17.11 11.45 8.69
CA ASP A 233 -18.45 10.89 8.88
C ASP A 233 -19.07 10.30 7.59
N LEU A 234 -18.34 10.29 6.48
CA LEU A 234 -18.84 9.90 5.16
C LEU A 234 -19.51 8.52 5.14
N VAL A 235 -18.94 7.53 5.82
CA VAL A 235 -19.50 6.16 5.87
C VAL A 235 -20.85 6.15 6.58
N ASN A 236 -20.99 6.91 7.68
CA ASN A 236 -22.25 7.01 8.42
C ASN A 236 -23.34 7.67 7.55
N ARG A 237 -22.98 8.72 6.81
CA ARG A 237 -23.88 9.37 5.85
C ARG A 237 -24.28 8.42 4.73
N ILE A 238 -23.33 7.68 4.14
CA ILE A 238 -23.62 6.66 3.12
C ILE A 238 -24.56 5.58 3.67
N ALA A 239 -24.40 5.17 4.93
CA ALA A 239 -25.28 4.21 5.56
C ALA A 239 -26.71 4.75 5.74
N ALA A 240 -26.86 6.03 6.11
CA ALA A 240 -28.15 6.67 6.33
C ALA A 240 -28.89 7.08 5.04
N GLU A 241 -28.17 7.63 4.06
CA GLU A 241 -28.73 8.28 2.87
C GLU A 241 -28.44 7.51 1.56
N GLY A 242 -27.65 6.45 1.62
CA GLY A 242 -27.39 5.56 0.49
C GLY A 242 -26.62 6.21 -0.65
N SER A 243 -27.08 5.98 -1.88
CA SER A 243 -26.38 6.37 -3.11
C SER A 243 -26.48 7.86 -3.47
N GLN A 244 -27.25 8.64 -2.71
CA GLN A 244 -27.35 10.09 -2.89
C GLN A 244 -26.12 10.83 -2.37
N VAL A 245 -25.41 10.25 -1.40
CA VAL A 245 -24.18 10.83 -0.85
C VAL A 245 -23.09 10.86 -1.93
N ARG A 246 -22.44 12.01 -2.05
CA ARG A 246 -21.29 12.23 -2.91
C ARG A 246 -20.13 12.75 -2.07
N SER A 247 -18.98 12.10 -2.18
CA SER A 247 -17.79 12.55 -1.46
C SER A 247 -17.29 13.90 -2.00
N ALA A 248 -16.82 14.74 -1.09
CA ALA A 248 -16.13 16.00 -1.36
C ALA A 248 -14.67 15.81 -1.83
N CYS A 249 -14.12 14.59 -1.77
CA CYS A 249 -12.77 14.34 -2.26
C CYS A 249 -12.68 14.54 -3.77
N THR A 250 -11.89 15.52 -4.21
CA THR A 250 -11.70 15.84 -5.63
C THR A 250 -10.54 15.09 -6.28
N HIS A 251 -9.87 14.19 -5.57
CA HIS A 251 -8.70 13.46 -6.05
C HIS A 251 -7.51 14.34 -6.48
N CYS A 252 -7.44 15.58 -5.98
CA CYS A 252 -6.35 16.53 -6.27
C CYS A 252 -4.97 16.12 -5.72
N ASN A 253 -4.92 15.10 -4.86
CA ASN A 253 -3.72 14.54 -4.24
C ASN A 253 -2.86 15.49 -3.39
N GLN A 254 -3.28 16.73 -3.19
CA GLN A 254 -2.53 17.71 -2.41
C GLN A 254 -2.40 17.30 -0.92
N CYS A 255 -3.31 16.46 -0.41
CA CYS A 255 -3.17 15.83 0.91
C CYS A 255 -1.84 15.07 1.07
N MET A 256 -1.27 14.52 -0.01
CA MET A 256 0.04 13.85 0.02
C MET A 256 1.16 14.79 0.46
N ALA A 257 1.09 16.07 0.12
CA ALA A 257 2.11 17.05 0.54
C ALA A 257 1.96 17.43 2.02
N THR A 258 0.75 17.31 2.58
CA THR A 258 0.45 17.72 3.96
C THR A 258 1.05 16.78 5.01
N ILE A 259 1.36 15.53 4.64
CA ILE A 259 1.92 14.50 5.55
C ILE A 259 3.25 14.91 6.19
N TYR A 260 4.00 15.82 5.55
CA TYR A 260 5.28 16.32 6.07
C TYR A 260 5.12 17.38 7.17
N ARG A 261 3.87 17.76 7.49
CA ARG A 261 3.53 18.68 8.58
C ARG A 261 2.40 18.07 9.40
N ARG A 262 1.20 18.60 9.24
CA ARG A 262 -0.05 18.07 9.79
C ARG A 262 -0.90 17.63 8.60
N THR A 263 -1.15 16.33 8.52
CA THR A 263 -2.06 15.76 7.52
C THR A 263 -3.41 16.47 7.60
N HIS A 264 -3.96 16.83 6.44
CA HIS A 264 -5.32 17.36 6.29
C HIS A 264 -5.78 17.29 4.83
N CYS A 265 -7.08 17.38 4.60
CA CYS A 265 -7.67 17.61 3.29
C CYS A 265 -7.64 19.10 2.94
N VAL A 266 -7.05 19.46 1.81
CA VAL A 266 -6.97 20.86 1.34
C VAL A 266 -8.32 21.42 0.87
N VAL A 267 -9.27 20.55 0.55
CA VAL A 267 -10.59 20.94 0.00
C VAL A 267 -11.54 21.29 1.14
N THR A 268 -11.59 20.45 2.18
CA THR A 268 -12.54 20.60 3.29
C THR A 268 -11.89 21.20 4.54
N GLY A 269 -10.56 21.21 4.63
CA GLY A 269 -9.82 21.60 5.83
C GLY A 269 -9.83 20.55 6.94
N ALA A 270 -10.48 19.40 6.73
CA ALA A 270 -10.55 18.32 7.71
C ALA A 270 -9.16 17.71 7.98
N PRO A 271 -8.82 17.38 9.25
CA PRO A 271 -7.53 16.84 9.65
C PRO A 271 -7.31 15.39 9.22
#